data_AF-G8GVA0-F1
#
_entry.id   AF-G8GVA0-F1
#
_cell.length_a   1.000
_cell.length_b   1.000
_cell.length_c   1.000
_cell.angle_alpha   90.00
_cell.angle_beta   90.00
_cell.angle_gamma   90.00
#
_symmetry.space_group_name_H-M   'P 1'
#
loop_
_entity.id
_entity.type
_entity.pdbx_description
1 polymer ?
#
loop_
_entity_poly.entity_id
_entity_poly.type
_entity_poly.pdbx_seq_one_letter_code
_entity_poly.pdbx_strand_id
1 'polypeptide(L)' 'LETARDHVLPIDYYFPPQKTCLICGDEASGCHYGALTCGSCKVFFKRAAE' A
#
# COMPACT_ATOMS: atom_id res chain seq x y z
N LEU A 1 10.77 -16.26 -23.43
CA LEU A 1 9.56 -16.21 -22.59
C LEU A 1 10.02 -15.91 -21.17
N GLU A 2 10.47 -14.68 -20.91
CA GLU A 2 11.01 -14.27 -19.61
C GLU A 2 10.54 -12.82 -19.39
N THR A 3 9.23 -12.65 -19.21
CA THR A 3 8.70 -11.43 -18.61
C THR A 3 9.17 -11.40 -17.15
N ALA A 4 9.53 -10.20 -16.67
CA ALA A 4 9.85 -9.86 -15.28
C ALA A 4 11.34 -9.71 -14.91
N ARG A 5 12.13 -9.01 -15.74
CA ARG A 5 13.40 -8.38 -15.32
C ARG A 5 13.30 -6.86 -15.12
N ASP A 6 12.18 -6.35 -14.59
CA ASP A 6 12.01 -4.90 -14.33
C ASP A 6 11.62 -4.53 -12.89
N HIS A 7 11.54 -5.49 -11.96
CA HIS A 7 11.19 -5.23 -10.54
C HIS A 7 12.43 -5.18 -9.61
N VAL A 8 13.55 -4.65 -10.09
CA VAL A 8 14.81 -4.57 -9.32
C VAL A 8 14.89 -3.28 -8.48
N LEU A 9 13.78 -2.57 -8.25
CA LEU A 9 13.77 -1.36 -7.43
C LEU A 9 12.89 -1.52 -6.16
N PRO A 10 13.27 -0.88 -5.04
CA PRO A 10 13.07 -1.37 -3.68
C PRO A 10 11.62 -1.39 -3.15
N ILE A 11 10.64 -0.93 -3.92
CA ILE A 11 9.28 -0.75 -3.42
C ILE A 11 8.55 -2.09 -3.27
N ASP A 12 8.78 -3.05 -4.17
CA ASP A 12 8.18 -4.39 -4.10
C ASP A 12 8.81 -5.27 -2.99
N TYR A 13 9.99 -4.88 -2.46
CA TYR A 13 10.60 -5.52 -1.30
C TYR A 13 9.96 -5.05 0.02
N TYR A 14 9.65 -3.76 0.12
CA TYR A 14 8.98 -3.19 1.30
C TYR A 14 7.48 -3.48 1.32
N PHE A 15 6.86 -3.64 0.14
CA PHE A 15 5.44 -3.90 0.02
C PHE A 15 5.26 -5.17 -0.82
N PRO A 16 5.01 -6.34 -0.18
CA PRO A 16 4.84 -7.57 -0.90
C PRO A 16 3.74 -7.42 -1.96
N PRO A 17 3.76 -8.22 -3.04
CA PRO A 17 2.80 -8.11 -4.15
C PRO A 17 1.32 -8.19 -3.70
N GLN A 18 1.08 -8.73 -2.50
CA GLN A 18 -0.18 -8.58 -1.78
C GLN A 18 -0.22 -7.19 -1.12
N LYS A 19 -0.87 -6.25 -1.80
CA LYS A 19 -1.11 -4.89 -1.29
C LYS A 19 -2.08 -4.97 -0.10
N THR A 20 -1.57 -5.19 1.10
CA THR A 20 -2.36 -5.28 2.33
C THR A 20 -2.27 -3.99 3.13
N CYS A 21 -3.39 -3.52 3.67
CA CYS A 21 -3.46 -2.33 4.50
C CYS A 21 -2.72 -2.59 5.83
N LEU A 22 -1.70 -1.79 6.13
CA LEU A 22 -0.90 -1.92 7.37
C LEU A 22 -1.67 -1.56 8.64
N ILE A 23 -2.92 -1.11 8.52
CA ILE A 23 -3.75 -0.64 9.62
C ILE A 23 -4.84 -1.65 9.97
N CYS A 24 -5.52 -2.23 8.97
CA CYS A 24 -6.66 -3.13 9.18
C CYS A 24 -6.56 -4.49 8.48
N GLY A 25 -5.54 -4.71 7.63
CA GLY A 25 -5.35 -5.97 6.92
C GLY A 25 -6.20 -6.17 5.65
N ASP A 26 -7.06 -5.21 5.29
CA ASP A 26 -7.85 -5.26 4.05
C ASP A 26 -7.00 -4.94 2.80
N GLU A 27 -7.56 -5.08 1.60
CA GLU A 27 -6.86 -4.71 0.37
C GLU A 27 -6.47 -3.23 0.36
N ALA A 28 -5.16 -2.97 0.28
CA ALA A 28 -4.63 -1.64 0.19
C ALA A 28 -4.84 -1.07 -1.22
N SER A 29 -5.40 0.13 -1.22
CA SER A 29 -5.58 0.93 -2.43
C SER A 29 -4.29 1.64 -2.86
N GLY A 30 -3.32 1.80 -1.96
CA GLY A 30 -2.04 2.47 -2.23
C GLY A 30 -1.39 3.07 -0.99
N CYS A 31 -0.31 3.81 -1.19
CA CYS A 31 0.36 4.56 -0.13
C CYS A 31 -0.35 5.88 0.11
N HIS A 32 -0.93 6.05 1.30
CA HIS A 32 -1.61 7.27 1.72
C HIS A 32 -0.98 7.73 3.05
N TYR A 33 -0.68 9.02 3.17
CA TYR A 33 -0.07 9.59 4.38
C TYR A 33 1.22 8.88 4.83
N GLY A 34 2.00 8.33 3.88
CA GLY A 34 3.27 7.64 4.16
C GLY A 34 3.15 6.16 4.54
N ALA A 35 1.95 5.56 4.52
CA ALA A 35 1.75 4.13 4.79
C ALA A 35 0.84 3.47 3.76
N LEU A 36 1.05 2.17 3.50
CA LEU A 36 0.18 1.39 2.63
C LEU A 36 -1.18 1.15 3.32
N THR A 37 -2.27 1.70 2.77
CA THR A 37 -3.60 1.68 3.40
C THR A 37 -4.76 1.42 2.42
N CYS A 38 -5.87 0.89 2.95
CA CYS A 38 -7.13 0.75 2.23
C CYS A 38 -7.88 2.10 2.13
N GLY A 39 -8.90 2.16 1.27
CA GLY A 39 -9.70 3.37 1.06
C GLY A 39 -10.39 3.88 2.33
N SER A 40 -10.85 2.97 3.19
CA SER A 40 -11.52 3.29 4.44
C SER A 40 -10.57 3.93 5.47
N CYS A 41 -9.39 3.34 5.68
CA CYS A 41 -8.38 3.89 6.58
C CYS A 41 -7.89 5.27 6.12
N LYS A 42 -7.71 5.48 4.80
CA LYS A 42 -7.40 6.80 4.24
C LYS A 42 -8.41 7.87 4.68
N VAL A 43 -9.71 7.60 4.51
CA VAL A 43 -10.77 8.58 4.88
C VAL A 43 -10.84 8.79 6.39
N PHE A 44 -10.64 7.72 7.18
CA PHE A 44 -10.58 7.81 8.64
C PHE A 44 -9.47 8.78 9.10
N PHE A 45 -8.24 8.60 8.63
CA PHE A 45 -7.13 9.48 9.00
C PHE A 45 -7.34 10.92 8.54
N LYS A 46 -7.91 11.14 7.34
CA LYS A 46 -8.24 12.49 6.87
C LYS A 46 -9.14 13.25 7.84
N ARG A 47 -10.22 12.60 8.29
CA ARG A 47 -11.20 13.20 9.22
C ARG A 47 -10.66 13.41 10.62
N ALA A 48 -9.70 12.58 11.05
CA ALA A 48 -9.08 12.71 12.37
C ALA A 48 -8.02 13.81 12.43
N ALA A 49 -7.52 14.28 11.28
CA ALA A 49 -6.55 15.36 11.15
C ALA A 49 -7.20 16.75 10.97
N GLU A 50 -8.52 16.79 10.81
CA GLU A 50 -9.37 18.00 10.84
C GLU A 50 -9.77 18.31 12.29
#